data_AF-A0A024VX85-F1
#
_entry.id   AF-A0A024VX85-F1
#
_cell.length_a   1.000
_cell.length_b   1.000
_cell.length_c   1.000
_cell.angle_alpha   90.00
_cell.angle_beta   90.00
_cell.angle_gamma   90.00
#
_symmetry.space_group_name_H-M   'P 1'
#
loop_
_entity.id
_entity.type
_entity.pdbx_description
1 polymer ?
#
loop_
_entity_poly.entity_id
_entity_poly.type
_entity_poly.pdbx_seq_one_letter_code
_entity_poly.pdbx_strand_id
1 'polypeptide(L)'
;MNDYYYVERVILSHPAFFEFCETNGRIGAANLNTNSYTFWNMETYEPVFEIEEEFQEIRVSDGLVAMFKQPVNNTIPLALFDIQNGERLVK
;
A
#
# COMPACT_ATOMS: atom_id res chain seq x y z
N MET A 1 -4.69 28.70 27.16
CA MET A 1 -4.08 27.37 27.00
C MET A 1 -4.12 27.12 25.50
N ASN A 2 -2.97 27.20 24.82
CA ASN A 2 -2.93 27.09 23.36
C ASN A 2 -2.75 25.61 23.01
N ASP A 3 -3.82 25.00 22.49
CA ASP A 3 -3.79 23.63 22.00
C ASP A 3 -3.05 23.62 20.66
N TYR A 4 -1.76 23.31 20.72
CA TYR A 4 -0.97 23.01 19.53
C TYR A 4 -1.39 21.62 19.03
N TYR A 5 -2.16 21.57 17.95
CA TYR A 5 -2.40 20.33 17.22
C TYR A 5 -1.06 19.84 16.64
N TYR A 6 -0.58 18.70 17.11
CA TYR A 6 0.54 18.01 16.48
C TYR A 6 0.02 17.35 15.20
N VAL A 7 0.40 17.90 14.05
CA VAL A 7 0.05 17.30 12.76
C VAL A 7 1.10 16.22 12.46
N GLU A 8 0.70 14.96 12.55
CA GLU A 8 1.51 13.86 12.04
C GLU A 8 1.59 13.98 10.51
N ARG A 9 2.80 13.91 9.96
CA ARG A 9 3.07 14.08 8.52
C ARG A 9 3.81 12.85 8.01
N VAL A 10 3.18 12.11 7.11
CA VAL A 10 3.87 11.10 6.30
C VAL A 10 4.31 11.77 5.01
N ILE A 11 5.62 11.90 4.83
CA ILE A 11 6.22 12.45 3.60
C ILE A 11 6.79 11.27 2.82
N LEU A 12 6.23 11.02 1.64
CA LEU A 12 6.78 10.06 0.70
C LEU A 12 7.79 10.74 -0.21
N SER A 13 9.01 10.20 -0.28
CA SER A 13 10.04 10.67 -1.19
C SER A 13 10.01 9.87 -2.49
N HIS A 14 10.11 10.58 -3.63
CA HIS A 14 10.20 9.94 -4.94
C HIS A 14 11.33 8.89 -4.98
N PRO A 15 11.09 7.70 -5.56
CA PRO A 15 9.85 7.28 -6.21
C PRO A 15 8.83 6.76 -5.19
N ALA A 16 7.61 7.31 -5.22
CA ALA A 16 6.51 6.96 -4.33
C ALA A 16 5.18 7.47 -4.91
N PHE A 17 4.07 6.87 -4.48
CA PHE A 17 2.73 7.26 -4.91
C PHE A 17 1.67 6.86 -3.89
N PHE A 18 0.47 7.40 -4.07
CA PHE A 18 -0.74 7.01 -3.35
C PHE A 18 -1.74 6.37 -4.31
N GLU A 19 -2.46 5.36 -3.85
CA GLU A 19 -3.57 4.72 -4.53
C GLU A 19 -4.81 4.80 -3.64
N PHE A 20 -5.92 5.33 -4.16
CA PHE A 20 -7.17 5.45 -3.42
C PHE A 20 -8.13 4.35 -3.85
N CYS A 21 -8.56 3.52 -2.91
CA CYS A 21 -9.49 2.43 -3.16
C CYS A 21 -10.78 2.67 -2.38
N GLU A 22 -11.71 3.39 -3.01
CA GLU A 22 -12.96 3.81 -2.38
C GLU A 22 -13.82 2.61 -1.97
N THR A 23 -13.91 1.60 -2.82
CA THR A 23 -14.75 0.41 -2.61
C THR A 23 -14.35 -0.40 -1.39
N ASN A 24 -13.07 -0.40 -1.04
CA ASN A 24 -12.56 -1.12 0.12
C ASN A 24 -12.27 -0.22 1.33
N GLY A 25 -12.50 1.09 1.23
CA GLY A 25 -12.22 2.00 2.34
C GLY A 25 -10.72 2.15 2.64
N ARG A 26 -9.84 2.12 1.62
CA ARG A 26 -8.38 2.11 1.81
C ARG A 26 -7.63 3.20 1.04
N ILE A 27 -6.61 3.75 1.68
CA ILE A 27 -5.53 4.50 1.02
C ILE A 27 -4.31 3.61 1.04
N GLY A 28 -3.76 3.26 -0.12
CA GLY A 28 -2.45 2.62 -0.22
C GLY A 28 -1.40 3.68 -0.46
N ALA A 29 -0.25 3.57 0.20
CA ALA A 29 0.89 4.41 -0.12
C ALA A 29 2.18 3.60 -0.22
N ALA A 30 2.91 3.85 -1.30
CA ALA A 30 4.12 3.12 -1.65
C ALA A 30 5.35 3.94 -1.25
N ASN A 31 6.20 3.38 -0.40
CA ASN A 31 7.54 3.88 -0.15
C ASN A 31 8.55 2.93 -0.81
N LEU A 32 8.93 3.26 -2.05
CA LEU A 32 9.84 2.40 -2.83
C LEU A 32 11.29 2.48 -2.33
N ASN A 33 11.63 3.41 -1.42
CA ASN A 33 12.94 3.43 -0.78
C ASN A 33 13.07 2.33 0.28
N THR A 34 11.97 2.00 0.96
CA THR A 34 11.91 0.95 1.98
C THR A 34 11.29 -0.35 1.46
N ASN A 35 10.89 -0.38 0.19
CA ASN A 35 10.12 -1.47 -0.41
C ASN A 35 8.90 -1.84 0.42
N SER A 36 8.18 -0.83 0.91
CA SER A 36 7.01 -1.04 1.75
C SER A 36 5.78 -0.31 1.25
N TYR A 37 4.63 -0.94 1.47
CA TYR A 37 3.32 -0.46 1.11
C TYR A 37 2.44 -0.46 2.34
N THR A 38 2.17 0.73 2.86
CA THR A 38 1.29 0.89 4.01
C THR A 38 -0.13 1.15 3.52
N PHE A 39 -1.12 0.64 4.25
CA PHE A 39 -2.53 0.82 3.95
C PHE A 39 -3.22 1.47 5.14
N TRP A 40 -3.96 2.54 4.88
CA TRP A 40 -4.72 3.28 5.89
C TRP A 40 -6.22 3.12 5.67
N ASN A 41 -6.98 3.24 6.75
CA ASN A 41 -8.42 3.39 6.70
C ASN A 41 -8.76 4.81 6.21
N MET A 42 -9.63 4.93 5.21
CA MET A 42 -10.01 6.24 4.65
C MET A 42 -10.89 7.10 5.56
N GLU A 43 -11.64 6.49 6.48
CA GLU A 43 -12.54 7.21 7.39
C GLU A 43 -11.78 7.74 8.60
N THR A 44 -10.91 6.91 9.20
CA THR A 44 -10.17 7.26 10.42
C THR A 44 -8.78 7.82 10.14
N TYR A 45 -8.24 7.61 8.94
CA TYR A 45 -6.86 7.91 8.55
C TYR A 45 -5.80 7.19 9.43
N GLU A 46 -6.18 6.08 10.06
CA GLU A 46 -5.27 5.26 10.85
C GLU A 46 -4.63 4.15 9.98
N PRO A 47 -3.34 3.81 10.20
CA PRO A 47 -2.72 2.66 9.54
C PRO A 47 -3.42 1.36 9.92
N VAL A 48 -3.64 0.48 8.94
CA VAL A 48 -4.30 -0.82 9.11
C VAL A 48 -3.27 -1.95 9.02
N PHE A 49 -2.46 -1.96 7.95
CA PHE A 49 -1.41 -2.95 7.76
C PHE A 49 -0.30 -2.41 6.84
N GLU A 50 0.81 -3.12 6.79
CA GLU A 50 1.94 -2.86 5.91
C GLU A 50 2.37 -4.15 5.21
N ILE A 51 2.73 -4.03 3.93
CA ILE A 51 3.31 -5.10 3.13
C ILE A 51 4.74 -4.69 2.78
N GLU A 52 5.71 -5.43 3.31
CA GLU A 52 7.14 -5.25 3.04
C GLU A 52 7.61 -6.22 1.95
N GLU A 53 7.53 -5.81 0.69
CA GLU A 53 8.07 -6.60 -0.41
C GLU A 53 8.57 -5.71 -1.57
N GLU A 54 9.63 -6.20 -2.23
CA GLU A 54 10.20 -5.56 -3.42
C GLU A 54 9.26 -5.71 -4.63
N PHE A 55 8.36 -4.75 -4.80
CA PHE A 55 7.45 -4.64 -5.94
C PHE A 55 7.48 -3.24 -6.53
N GLN A 56 7.23 -3.16 -7.83
CA GLN A 56 7.38 -1.92 -8.61
C GLN A 56 6.05 -1.35 -9.08
N GLU A 57 5.02 -2.18 -9.10
CA GLU A 57 3.67 -1.77 -9.46
C GLU A 57 2.68 -2.48 -8.55
N ILE A 58 1.64 -1.74 -8.15
CA ILE A 58 0.48 -2.29 -7.47
C ILE A 58 -0.77 -2.02 -8.30
N ARG A 59 -1.69 -2.97 -8.26
CA ARG A 59 -3.07 -2.79 -8.72
C ARG A 59 -3.99 -3.17 -7.58
N VAL A 60 -4.93 -2.29 -7.28
CA VAL A 60 -5.91 -2.50 -6.24
C VAL A 60 -7.26 -2.75 -6.90
N SER A 61 -7.98 -3.78 -6.45
CA SER A 61 -9.33 -4.11 -6.91
C SER A 61 -10.21 -4.48 -5.72
N ASP A 62 -11.49 -4.71 -5.95
CA ASP A 62 -12.42 -5.17 -4.92
C ASP A 62 -11.88 -6.42 -4.22
N GLY A 63 -11.59 -6.31 -2.91
CA GLY A 63 -11.04 -7.37 -2.08
C GLY A 63 -9.53 -7.68 -2.23
N LEU A 64 -8.80 -7.11 -3.19
CA LEU A 64 -7.45 -7.59 -3.53
C LEU A 64 -6.43 -6.47 -3.77
N VAL A 65 -5.19 -6.75 -3.36
CA VAL A 65 -3.99 -6.04 -3.82
C VAL A 65 -3.16 -7.01 -4.64
N ALA A 66 -2.93 -6.68 -5.90
CA ALA A 66 -1.99 -7.38 -6.77
C ALA A 66 -0.69 -6.57 -6.87
N MET A 67 0.44 -7.21 -6.59
CA MET A 67 1.75 -6.59 -6.68
C MET A 67 2.61 -7.29 -7.73
N PHE A 68 3.30 -6.51 -8.56
CA PHE A 68 4.08 -7.01 -9.71
C PHE A 68 5.57 -6.68 -9.56
N LYS A 69 6.43 -7.68 -9.81
CA LYS A 69 7.90 -7.49 -9.89
C LYS A 69 8.34 -7.23 -11.33
N GLN A 70 9.62 -6.91 -11.52
CA GLN A 70 10.20 -6.86 -12.87
C GLN A 70 9.88 -8.14 -13.64
N PRO A 71 9.56 -8.02 -14.94
CA PRO A 71 9.50 -9.18 -15.81
C PRO A 71 10.80 -9.99 -15.74
N VAL A 72 10.68 -11.30 -15.65
CA VAL A 72 11.80 -12.25 -15.74
C VAL A 72 11.51 -13.18 -16.91
N ASN A 73 12.36 -13.12 -17.94
CA ASN A 73 12.14 -13.78 -19.23
C ASN A 73 10.79 -13.37 -19.85
N ASN A 74 9.88 -14.34 -20.04
CA ASN A 74 8.54 -14.14 -20.59
C ASN A 74 7.44 -14.20 -19.50
N THR A 75 7.81 -13.96 -18.24
CA THR A 75 6.88 -14.02 -17.10
C THR A 75 6.95 -12.74 -16.28
N ILE A 76 5.82 -12.34 -15.68
CA ILE A 76 5.76 -11.24 -14.72
C ILE A 76 5.40 -11.86 -13.37
N PRO A 77 6.34 -11.91 -12.40
CA PRO A 77 6.04 -12.42 -11.07
C PRO A 77 4.99 -11.54 -10.39
N LEU A 78 4.00 -12.17 -9.76
CA LEU A 78 2.93 -11.49 -9.06
C LEU A 78 2.72 -12.09 -7.67
N ALA A 79 2.30 -11.26 -6.71
CA ALA A 79 1.77 -11.70 -5.43
C ALA A 79 0.40 -11.06 -5.20
N LEU A 80 -0.48 -11.82 -4.56
CA LEU A 80 -1.83 -11.38 -4.21
C LEU A 80 -1.97 -11.29 -2.70
N PHE A 81 -2.58 -10.22 -2.25
CA PHE A 81 -2.87 -9.96 -0.84
C PHE A 81 -4.34 -9.58 -0.67
N ASP A 82 -4.91 -9.96 0.47
CA ASP A 82 -6.22 -9.51 0.89
C ASP A 82 -6.13 -8.05 1.31
N ILE A 83 -6.96 -7.19 0.73
CA ILE A 83 -6.92 -5.75 0.99
C ILE A 83 -7.46 -5.35 2.37
N GLN A 84 -8.17 -6.25 3.04
CA GLN A 84 -8.75 -5.96 4.35
C GLN A 84 -7.71 -6.05 5.46
N ASN A 85 -6.79 -7.02 5.36
CA ASN A 85 -5.84 -7.34 6.43
C ASN A 85 -4.37 -7.47 5.98
N GLY A 86 -4.08 -7.42 4.68
CA GLY A 86 -2.72 -7.53 4.14
C GLY A 86 -2.20 -8.97 4.06
N GLU A 87 -3.02 -9.98 4.31
CA GLU A 87 -2.57 -11.38 4.27
C GLU A 87 -2.32 -11.84 2.84
N ARG A 88 -1.22 -12.58 2.64
CA ARG A 88 -0.88 -13.14 1.33
C ARG A 88 -1.80 -14.32 0.98
N LEU A 89 -2.45 -14.23 -0.18
CA LEU A 89 -3.48 -15.19 -0.60
C LEU A 89 -2.94 -16.40 -1.38
N VAL A 90 -1.74 -16.29 -1.95
CA VAL A 90 -1.09 -17.39 -2.68
C VAL A 90 0.35 -17.52 -2.18
N LYS A 91 0.67 -18.69 -1.61
CA LYS A 91 2.02 -19.06 -1.16
C LYS A 91 2.88 -19.53 -2.32
#